data_AF-F2UTU9-F1
#
_entry.id   AF-F2UTU9-F1
#
_cell.length_a   1.000
_cell.length_b   1.000
_cell.length_c   1.000
_cell.angle_alpha   90.00
_cell.angle_beta   90.00
_cell.angle_gamma   90.00
#
_symmetry.space_group_name_H-M   'P 1'
#
loop_
_entity.id
_entity.type
_entity.pdbx_description
1 polymer ?
#
loop_
_entity_poly.entity_id
_entity_poly.type
_entity_poly.pdbx_seq_one_letter_code
_entity_poly.pdbx_strand_id
1 'polypeptide(L)'
;MIFEQINIEWLHHACLRITGKNQIIYTDPYKVINNYNDADIILITHDHYDHLDKESITKLINEKTVIVAPKGCKDLLSKFKNSKIFVIPNETKVV
;
A
#
# COMPACT_ATOMS: atom_id res chain seq x y z
N MET A 1 1.24 -17.42 -26.41
CA MET A 1 2.13 -16.79 -25.43
C MET A 1 1.30 -15.82 -24.62
N ILE A 2 1.05 -16.10 -23.34
CA ILE A 2 0.33 -15.17 -22.46
C ILE A 2 1.39 -14.25 -21.86
N PHE A 3 1.41 -13.00 -22.27
CA PHE A 3 2.07 -11.96 -21.47
C PHE A 3 1.08 -11.60 -20.37
N GLU A 4 1.33 -12.03 -19.13
CA GLU A 4 0.58 -11.48 -17.99
C GLU A 4 1.04 -10.04 -17.82
N GLN A 5 0.22 -9.10 -18.31
CA GLN A 5 0.60 -7.70 -18.41
C GLN A 5 0.51 -7.06 -17.03
N ILE A 6 1.65 -6.80 -16.42
CA ILE A 6 1.76 -5.93 -15.25
C ILE A 6 1.63 -4.49 -15.76
N ASN A 7 0.67 -3.74 -15.22
CA ASN A 7 0.59 -2.30 -15.42
C ASN A 7 1.15 -1.57 -14.20
N ILE A 8 1.95 -0.54 -14.44
CA ILE A 8 2.51 0.31 -13.38
C ILE A 8 2.12 1.75 -13.70
N GLU A 9 1.36 2.36 -12.81
CA GLU A 9 0.93 3.74 -12.87
C GLU A 9 1.61 4.52 -11.74
N TRP A 10 2.32 5.60 -12.09
CA TRP A 10 2.84 6.54 -11.10
C TRP A 10 1.74 7.55 -10.76
N LEU A 11 1.36 7.60 -9.48
CA LEU A 11 0.29 8.49 -9.01
C LEU A 11 0.84 9.80 -8.47
N HIS A 12 1.85 9.74 -7.61
CA HIS A 12 2.53 10.91 -7.03
C HIS A 12 3.74 10.49 -6.19
N HIS A 13 4.83 11.27 -6.16
CA HIS A 13 6.01 11.01 -5.31
C HIS A 13 6.50 9.56 -5.40
N ALA A 14 6.42 8.79 -4.31
CA ALA A 14 6.76 7.37 -4.23
C ALA A 14 5.53 6.44 -4.38
N CYS A 15 4.36 6.98 -4.70
CA CYS A 15 3.12 6.24 -4.87
C CYS A 15 2.98 5.68 -6.28
N LEU A 16 3.19 4.36 -6.39
CA LEU A 16 2.89 3.56 -7.57
C LEU A 16 1.64 2.71 -7.31
N ARG A 17 0.80 2.59 -8.34
CA ARG A 17 -0.25 1.58 -8.44
C ARG A 17 0.21 0.50 -9.41
N ILE A 18 0.39 -0.71 -8.91
CA ILE A 18 0.84 -1.87 -9.67
C ILE A 18 -0.34 -2.81 -9.81
N THR A 19 -0.80 -3.03 -11.04
CA THR A 19 -1.91 -3.94 -11.34
C THR A 19 -1.37 -5.18 -12.04
N GLY A 20 -1.49 -6.32 -11.36
CA GLY A 20 -1.34 -7.64 -11.95
C GLY A 20 -2.69 -8.26 -12.30
N LYS A 21 -2.68 -9.54 -12.66
CA LYS A 21 -3.89 -10.27 -13.08
C LYS A 21 -5.00 -10.32 -12.02
N ASN A 22 -4.62 -10.57 -10.77
CA ASN A 22 -5.55 -10.75 -9.64
C ASN A 22 -5.13 -9.95 -8.41
N GLN A 23 -4.22 -8.99 -8.56
CA GLN A 23 -3.66 -8.25 -7.45
C GLN A 23 -3.42 -6.79 -7.80
N ILE A 24 -3.82 -5.88 -6.92
CA ILE A 24 -3.55 -4.46 -6.99
C ILE A 24 -2.73 -4.06 -5.76
N ILE A 25 -1.52 -3.58 -6.02
CA ILE A 25 -0.57 -3.16 -4.98
C ILE A 25 -0.37 -1.66 -5.10
N TYR A 26 -0.41 -0.97 -3.96
CA TYR A 26 0.01 0.42 -3.85
C TYR A 26 1.29 0.52 -3.02
N THR A 27 2.13 1.47 -3.37
CA THR A 27 3.33 1.84 -2.60
C THR A 27 3.16 3.25 -2.05
N ASP A 28 3.74 3.53 -0.88
CA ASP A 28 3.90 4.84 -0.24
C ASP A 28 2.83 5.89 -0.60
N PRO A 29 1.56 5.69 -0.20
CA PRO A 29 0.47 6.57 -0.59
C PRO A 29 0.72 8.00 -0.12
N TYR A 30 0.66 8.95 -1.06
CA TYR A 30 0.80 10.37 -0.79
C TYR A 30 0.05 11.20 -1.84
N LYS A 31 -0.78 12.15 -1.40
CA LYS A 31 -1.58 13.05 -2.26
C LYS A 31 -2.36 12.34 -3.38
N VAL A 32 -2.88 11.14 -3.11
CA VAL A 32 -3.75 10.42 -4.05
C VAL A 32 -5.03 11.23 -4.27
N ILE A 33 -5.35 11.48 -5.54
CA ILE A 33 -6.50 12.31 -5.94
C ILE A 33 -7.77 11.46 -6.01
N ASN A 34 -7.70 10.28 -6.63
CA ASN A 34 -8.86 9.44 -6.91
C ASN A 34 -9.18 8.49 -5.75
N ASN A 35 -10.47 8.17 -5.58
CA ASN A 35 -10.94 7.14 -4.66
C ASN A 35 -10.97 5.78 -5.38
N TYR A 36 -9.88 5.03 -5.32
CA TYR A 36 -9.76 3.75 -6.01
C TYR A 36 -10.47 2.61 -5.25
N ASN A 37 -10.33 2.53 -3.92
CA ASN A 37 -10.92 1.50 -3.05
C ASN A 37 -10.70 0.04 -3.54
N ASP A 38 -9.61 -0.23 -4.25
CA ASP A 38 -9.33 -1.50 -4.91
C ASP A 38 -8.03 -2.15 -4.43
N ALA A 39 -7.33 -1.53 -3.46
CA ALA A 39 -6.06 -2.04 -2.98
C ALA A 39 -6.24 -3.41 -2.32
N ASP A 40 -5.48 -4.39 -2.79
CA ASP A 40 -5.31 -5.63 -2.04
C ASP A 40 -4.17 -5.50 -1.03
N ILE A 41 -3.08 -4.86 -1.45
CA ILE A 41 -1.90 -4.64 -0.62
C ILE A 41 -1.49 -3.17 -0.69
N ILE A 42 -1.19 -2.58 0.47
CA ILE A 42 -0.50 -1.29 0.57
C ILE A 42 0.85 -1.52 1.23
N LEU A 43 1.92 -1.19 0.53
CA LEU A 43 3.30 -1.22 1.03
C LEU A 43 3.70 0.18 1.48
N ILE A 44 4.23 0.29 2.69
CA ILE A 44 4.72 1.55 3.27
C ILE A 44 6.17 1.36 3.66
N THR A 45 7.06 2.24 3.20
CA THR A 45 8.51 2.14 3.43
C THR A 45 8.94 2.69 4.78
N HIS A 46 8.34 3.78 5.26
CA HIS A 46 8.63 4.41 6.55
C HIS A 46 7.51 5.40 6.97
N ASP A 47 7.64 6.01 8.14
CA ASP A 47 6.59 6.77 8.83
C ASP A 47 6.57 8.28 8.53
N HIS A 48 7.37 8.75 7.57
CA HIS A 48 7.31 10.14 7.13
C HIS A 48 6.01 10.45 6.39
N TYR A 49 5.56 11.71 6.49
CA TYR A 49 4.25 12.14 6.00
C TYR A 49 4.08 12.03 4.48
N ASP A 50 5.17 12.02 3.73
CA ASP A 50 5.22 11.87 2.27
C ASP A 50 5.28 10.41 1.82
N HIS A 51 5.33 9.45 2.75
CA HIS A 51 5.27 8.00 2.48
C HIS A 51 4.13 7.29 3.21
N LEU A 52 3.61 7.91 4.28
CA LEU A 52 2.46 7.45 5.06
C LEU A 52 1.42 8.57 5.15
N ASP A 53 0.75 8.85 4.04
CA ASP A 53 -0.40 9.75 4.06
C ASP A 53 -1.69 9.01 4.40
N LYS A 54 -2.15 9.29 5.60
CA LYS A 54 -3.39 8.79 6.18
C LYS A 54 -4.63 9.08 5.34
N GLU A 55 -4.67 10.20 4.63
CA GLU A 55 -5.79 10.54 3.74
C GLU A 55 -5.74 9.66 2.49
N SER A 56 -4.59 9.62 1.81
CA SER A 56 -4.38 8.77 0.64
C SER A 56 -4.66 7.30 0.91
N ILE A 57 -4.17 6.74 2.02
CA ILE A 57 -4.48 5.35 2.41
C ILE A 57 -6.00 5.14 2.47
N THR A 58 -6.77 6.10 3.00
CA THR A 58 -8.23 5.99 3.11
C THR A 58 -8.92 5.92 1.74
N LYS A 59 -8.34 6.55 0.70
CA LYS A 59 -8.86 6.53 -0.68
C LYS A 59 -8.56 5.22 -1.42
N LEU A 60 -7.60 4.43 -0.91
CA LEU A 60 -7.11 3.21 -1.54
C LEU A 60 -7.68 1.94 -0.92
N ILE A 61 -7.86 1.91 0.40
CA ILE A 61 -8.27 0.71 1.13
C ILE A 61 -9.71 0.28 0.80
N ASN A 62 -9.92 -1.03 0.84
CA ASN A 62 -11.20 -1.69 1.03
C ASN A 62 -11.14 -2.60 2.26
N GLU A 63 -12.19 -3.38 2.52
CA GLU A 63 -12.28 -4.26 3.70
C GLU A 63 -11.22 -5.38 3.72
N LYS A 64 -10.72 -5.79 2.55
CA LYS A 64 -9.76 -6.89 2.39
C LYS A 64 -8.31 -6.44 2.34
N THR A 65 -8.05 -5.12 2.21
CA THR A 65 -6.69 -4.61 2.08
C THR A 65 -5.81 -5.02 3.25
N VAL A 66 -4.61 -5.52 2.94
CA VAL A 66 -3.53 -5.76 3.89
C VAL A 66 -2.50 -4.63 3.79
N ILE A 67 -2.17 -4.02 4.93
CA ILE A 67 -1.12 -2.99 4.99
C ILE A 67 0.17 -3.65 5.48
N VAL A 68 1.25 -3.56 4.69
CA VAL A 68 2.57 -4.05 5.05
C VAL A 68 3.49 -2.86 5.29
N ALA A 69 4.13 -2.80 6.46
CA ALA A 69 4.96 -1.66 6.84
C ALA A 69 6.06 -2.07 7.84
N PRO A 70 7.13 -1.27 8.02
CA PRO A 70 8.03 -1.43 9.15
C PRO A 70 7.31 -1.27 10.50
N LYS A 71 7.88 -1.89 11.55
CA LYS A 71 7.36 -1.77 12.92
C LYS A 71 7.23 -0.32 13.41
N GLY A 72 8.06 0.60 12.92
CA GLY A 72 7.99 2.05 13.24
C GLY A 72 6.68 2.71 12.82
N CYS A 73 6.00 2.21 11.79
CA CYS A 73 4.73 2.78 11.30
C CYS A 73 3.51 2.41 12.17
N LYS A 74 3.67 1.54 13.17
CA LYS A 74 2.56 0.90 13.90
C LYS A 74 1.58 1.89 14.52
N ASP A 75 2.09 2.93 15.16
CA ASP A 75 1.25 3.88 15.89
C ASP A 75 0.41 4.73 14.93
N LEU A 76 0.98 5.15 13.80
CA LEU A 76 0.27 5.90 12.76
C LEU A 76 -0.80 5.06 12.06
N LEU A 77 -0.58 3.75 11.93
CA LEU A 77 -1.50 2.80 11.30
C LEU A 77 -2.58 2.27 12.25
N SER A 78 -2.48 2.52 13.56
CA SER A 78 -3.44 2.03 14.56
C SER A 78 -4.89 2.40 14.26
N LYS A 79 -5.14 3.53 13.60
CA LYS A 79 -6.48 4.01 13.24
C LYS A 79 -7.22 3.16 12.19
N PHE A 80 -6.50 2.41 11.35
CA PHE A 80 -7.10 1.58 10.31
C PHE A 80 -7.55 0.24 10.91
N LYS A 81 -8.72 -0.29 10.54
CA LYS A 81 -9.16 -1.61 11.02
C LYS A 81 -8.60 -2.77 10.20
N ASN A 82 -8.04 -2.47 9.04
CA ASN A 82 -7.41 -3.40 8.10
C ASN A 82 -6.34 -4.27 8.75
N SER A 83 -6.18 -5.48 8.22
CA SER A 83 -5.06 -6.38 8.53
C SER A 83 -3.73 -5.67 8.29
N LYS A 84 -2.79 -5.84 9.22
CA LYS A 84 -1.46 -5.24 9.15
C LYS A 84 -0.39 -6.28 9.40
N ILE A 85 0.64 -6.26 8.56
CA ILE A 85 1.83 -7.08 8.72
C ILE A 85 3.00 -6.14 8.93
N PHE A 86 3.65 -6.25 10.08
CA PHE A 86 4.85 -5.47 10.39
C PHE A 86 6.10 -6.30 10.12
N VAL A 87 7.07 -5.71 9.43
CA VAL A 87 8.35 -6.35 9.10
C VAL A 87 9.54 -5.64 9.75
N ILE A 88 10.63 -6.37 9.93
CA ILE A 88 11.96 -5.85 10.30
C ILE A 88 13.00 -6.17 9.20
N PRO A 89 14.18 -5.53 9.20
CA PRO A 89 15.23 -5.85 8.22
C PRO A 89 15.56 -7.34 8.17
N ASN A 90 15.73 -7.86 6.95
CA ASN A 90 15.98 -9.28 6.65
C ASN A 90 14.83 -10.25 6.96
N GLU A 91 13.64 -9.76 7.32
CA GLU A 91 12.46 -10.60 7.48
C GLU A 91 11.71 -10.79 6.15
N THR A 92 11.16 -11.98 5.93
CA THR A 92 10.25 -12.28 4.81
C THR A 92 8.90 -12.73 5.36
N LYS A 93 7.82 -12.23 4.77
CA LYS A 93 6.42 -12.60 5.07
C LYS A 93 5.71 -12.97 3.79
N VAL A 94 4.84 -13.97 3.87
CA VAL A 94 3.85 -14.28 2.83
C VAL A 94 2.57 -13.55 3.18
N VAL A 95 2.01 -12.86 2.20
CA VAL A 95 0.78 -12.03 2.32
C VAL A 95 -0.32 -12.69 1.51
#